data_AF-A0A1S8S292-F1
#
_entry.id   AF-A0A1S8S292-F1
#
_cell.length_a   1.000
_cell.length_b   1.000
_cell.length_c   1.000
_cell.angle_alpha   90.00
_cell.angle_beta   90.00
_cell.angle_gamma   90.00
#
_symmetry.space_group_name_H-M   'P 1'
#
loop_
_entity.id
_entity.type
_entity.pdbx_description
1 polymer ?
#
loop_
_entity_poly.entity_id
_entity_poly.type
_entity_poly.pdbx_seq_one_letter_code
_entity_poly.pdbx_strand_id
1 'polypeptide(L)'
;MRYLKKIPSADKEVSIKLISEGWTKLKEPSNLGIAMLLSVPFMLINGIIPIAISYYLYPQLKEIFSSSGHGFSINFTVNLFTLIYVVAIFIFMTIHEFIHACFIPNVFKSSQIYWGINGFFGFVYTTEKVKKNRFLIISIMPFILLSVALPFILNFLGWLNGFTIFLCLLNAMGSCVDCLNICLVAIQVPKGSYIVNNGFETYFK
;
A
#
# COMPACT_ATOMS: atom_id res chain seq x y z
N MET A 1 -7.85 17.76 -4.09
CA MET A 1 -6.64 17.03 -4.51
C MET A 1 -6.07 17.59 -5.81
N ARG A 2 -4.73 17.66 -5.96
CA ARG A 2 -4.03 18.17 -7.15
C ARG A 2 -3.13 17.08 -7.76
N TYR A 3 -2.92 17.11 -9.08
CA TYR A 3 -2.01 16.17 -9.74
C TYR A 3 -0.56 16.63 -9.66
N LEU A 4 0.38 15.70 -9.43
CA LEU A 4 1.83 15.90 -9.51
C LEU A 4 2.47 14.78 -10.33
N LYS A 5 3.54 15.11 -11.08
CA LYS A 5 4.30 14.10 -11.85
C LYS A 5 5.17 13.20 -10.97
N LYS A 6 5.66 13.72 -9.85
CA LYS A 6 6.49 12.99 -8.88
C LYS A 6 6.31 13.60 -7.49
N ILE A 7 6.59 12.81 -6.46
CA ILE A 7 6.69 13.31 -5.09
C ILE A 7 7.81 14.37 -5.05
N PRO A 8 7.55 15.58 -4.52
CA PRO A 8 8.56 16.62 -4.43
C PRO A 8 9.69 16.20 -3.48
N SER A 9 10.90 16.68 -3.73
CA SER A 9 11.97 16.57 -2.73
C SER A 9 11.62 17.39 -1.49
N ALA A 10 12.15 16.99 -0.33
CA ALA A 10 11.97 17.74 0.90
C ALA A 10 12.49 19.18 0.74
N ASP A 11 11.66 20.15 1.13
CA ASP A 11 12.02 21.56 1.14
C ASP A 11 12.83 21.89 2.39
N LYS A 12 14.06 22.37 2.21
CA LYS A 12 14.98 22.67 3.32
C LYS A 12 14.44 23.77 4.24
N GLU A 13 13.76 24.77 3.71
CA GLU A 13 13.20 25.86 4.52
C GLU A 13 12.07 25.34 5.41
N VAL A 14 11.22 24.47 4.86
CA VAL A 14 10.17 23.79 5.61
C VAL A 14 10.77 22.88 6.69
N SER A 15 11.82 22.13 6.39
CA SER A 15 12.50 21.27 7.36
C SER A 15 13.10 22.07 8.52
N ILE A 16 13.78 23.20 8.24
CA ILE A 16 14.33 24.09 9.27
C ILE A 16 13.21 24.67 10.13
N LYS A 17 12.12 25.13 9.50
CA LYS A 17 10.96 25.68 10.20
C LYS A 17 10.32 24.65 11.13
N LEU A 18 10.06 23.44 10.65
CA LEU A 18 9.47 22.36 11.46
C LEU A 18 10.34 22.04 12.68
N ILE A 19 11.66 21.94 12.50
CA ILE A 19 12.59 21.70 13.61
C ILE A 19 12.56 22.86 14.61
N SER A 20 12.56 24.12 14.15
CA SER A 20 12.47 25.29 15.03
C SER A 20 11.16 25.37 15.81
N GLU A 21 10.07 24.84 15.23
CA GLU A 21 8.76 24.75 15.87
C GLU A 21 8.66 23.54 16.83
N GLY A 22 9.73 22.76 17.01
CA GLY A 22 9.79 21.62 17.92
C GLY A 22 9.20 20.33 17.34
N TRP A 23 9.11 20.19 16.01
CA TRP A 23 8.83 18.91 15.38
C TRP A 23 10.06 18.01 15.36
N THR A 24 9.86 16.72 15.58
CA THR A 24 10.92 15.70 15.51
C THR A 24 10.85 14.96 14.18
N LYS A 25 11.97 14.81 13.49
CA LYS A 25 12.05 14.01 12.26
C LYS A 25 11.98 12.52 12.60
N LEU A 26 11.15 11.77 11.87
CA LEU A 26 11.06 10.32 11.97
C LEU A 26 12.35 9.68 11.45
N LYS A 27 12.84 8.62 12.11
CA LYS A 27 13.95 7.83 11.58
C LYS A 27 13.39 6.86 10.54
N GLU A 28 13.47 7.25 9.28
CA GLU A 28 13.01 6.49 8.13
C GLU A 28 14.17 6.11 7.18
N PRO A 29 14.00 5.09 6.32
CA PRO A 29 15.02 4.72 5.33
C PRO A 29 15.40 5.90 4.43
N SER A 30 16.68 6.02 4.07
CA SER A 30 17.18 7.20 3.35
C SER A 30 16.66 7.33 1.91
N ASN A 31 16.13 6.24 1.34
CA ASN A 31 15.50 6.23 0.02
C ASN A 31 14.53 5.04 -0.14
N LEU A 32 13.73 5.08 -1.20
CA LEU A 32 12.72 4.08 -1.52
C LEU A 32 13.29 2.66 -1.69
N GLY A 33 14.48 2.50 -2.28
CA GLY A 33 15.10 1.19 -2.49
C GLY A 33 15.45 0.49 -1.18
N ILE A 34 15.99 1.24 -0.21
CA ILE A 34 16.26 0.71 1.14
C ILE A 34 14.95 0.41 1.87
N ALA A 35 13.92 1.25 1.71
CA ALA A 35 12.60 0.99 2.27
C ALA A 35 12.01 -0.33 1.73
N MET A 36 12.11 -0.57 0.42
CA MET A 36 11.68 -1.83 -0.22
C MET A 36 12.46 -3.05 0.29
N LEU A 37 13.78 -2.92 0.48
CA LEU A 37 14.59 -4.02 1.02
C LEU A 37 14.20 -4.35 2.47
N LEU A 38 14.03 -3.32 3.30
CA LEU A 38 13.59 -3.48 4.69
C LEU A 38 12.13 -3.96 4.80
N SER A 39 11.32 -3.79 3.76
CA SER A 39 9.93 -4.24 3.74
C SER A 39 9.75 -5.70 3.30
N VAL A 40 10.80 -6.40 2.85
CA VAL A 40 10.73 -7.81 2.43
C VAL A 40 10.11 -8.74 3.48
N PRO A 41 10.44 -8.65 4.78
CA PRO A 41 9.76 -9.47 5.79
C PRO A 41 8.25 -9.23 5.85
N PHE A 42 7.82 -7.97 5.73
CA PHE A 42 6.40 -7.61 5.67
C PHE A 42 5.74 -8.13 4.41
N MET A 43 6.42 -8.14 3.27
CA MET A 43 5.92 -8.71 2.03
C MET A 43 5.54 -10.20 2.21
N LEU A 44 6.41 -10.98 2.86
CA LEU A 44 6.15 -12.39 3.13
C LEU A 44 4.99 -12.59 4.11
N ILE A 45 5.00 -11.87 5.23
CA ILE A 45 3.95 -11.95 6.26
C ILE A 45 2.60 -11.55 5.68
N ASN A 46 2.55 -10.44 4.96
CA ASN A 46 1.32 -9.94 4.34
C ASN A 46 0.77 -10.93 3.31
N GLY A 47 1.64 -11.59 2.53
CA GLY A 47 1.23 -12.55 1.51
C GLY A 47 0.60 -13.83 2.07
N ILE A 48 0.97 -14.25 3.29
CA ILE A 48 0.37 -15.42 3.95
C ILE A 48 -1.14 -15.23 4.17
N ILE A 49 -1.55 -14.02 4.52
CA ILE A 49 -2.94 -13.71 4.89
C ILE A 49 -3.95 -13.98 3.74
N PRO A 50 -3.82 -13.36 2.54
CA PRO A 50 -4.73 -13.65 1.43
C PRO A 50 -4.61 -15.07 0.91
N ILE A 51 -3.44 -15.72 1.00
CA ILE A 51 -3.29 -17.15 0.66
C ILE A 51 -4.12 -18.01 1.61
N ALA A 52 -4.00 -17.78 2.93
CA ALA A 52 -4.77 -18.50 3.92
C ALA A 52 -6.27 -18.28 3.73
N ILE A 53 -6.72 -17.04 3.52
CA ILE A 53 -8.13 -16.73 3.22
C ILE A 53 -8.58 -17.48 1.97
N SER A 54 -7.81 -17.39 0.87
CA SER A 54 -8.16 -18.02 -0.40
C SER A 54 -8.17 -19.53 -0.32
N TYR A 55 -7.32 -20.14 0.51
CA TYR A 55 -7.30 -21.60 0.74
C TYR A 55 -8.65 -22.11 1.28
N TYR A 56 -9.31 -21.32 2.14
CA TYR A 56 -10.63 -21.67 2.67
C TYR A 56 -11.78 -21.29 1.74
N LEU A 57 -11.64 -20.21 0.97
CA LEU A 57 -12.70 -19.72 0.09
C LEU A 57 -12.73 -20.38 -1.30
N TYR A 58 -11.59 -20.90 -1.80
CA TYR A 58 -11.46 -21.38 -3.17
C TYR A 58 -11.01 -22.85 -3.22
N PRO A 59 -11.94 -23.82 -3.38
CA PRO A 59 -11.64 -25.26 -3.34
C PRO A 59 -10.55 -25.70 -4.32
N GLN A 60 -10.47 -25.12 -5.51
CA GLN A 60 -9.44 -25.45 -6.51
C GLN A 60 -8.03 -25.12 -6.01
N LEU A 61 -7.87 -24.10 -5.16
CA LEU A 61 -6.57 -23.81 -4.55
C LEU A 61 -6.17 -24.92 -3.58
N LYS A 62 -7.13 -25.46 -2.82
CA LYS A 62 -6.90 -26.59 -1.91
C LYS A 62 -6.46 -27.84 -2.67
N GLU A 63 -7.08 -28.12 -3.82
CA GLU A 63 -6.69 -29.22 -4.70
C GLU A 63 -5.22 -29.09 -5.11
N ILE A 64 -4.80 -27.92 -5.61
CA ILE A 64 -3.40 -27.65 -5.98
C ILE A 64 -2.41 -27.96 -4.84
N PHE A 65 -2.73 -27.59 -3.60
CA PHE A 65 -1.86 -27.88 -2.45
C PHE A 65 -1.89 -29.34 -2.01
N SER A 66 -2.99 -30.06 -2.25
CA SER A 66 -3.16 -31.47 -1.87
C SER A 66 -2.65 -32.46 -2.92
N SER A 67 -2.56 -32.07 -4.18
CA SER A 67 -2.09 -32.89 -5.31
C SER A 67 -0.57 -32.99 -5.42
N SER A 68 0.14 -32.99 -4.28
CA SER A 68 1.60 -32.88 -4.12
C SER A 68 2.43 -34.06 -4.65
N GLY A 69 1.95 -34.78 -5.68
CA GLY A 69 2.66 -35.85 -6.38
C GLY A 69 3.03 -35.52 -7.84
N HIS A 70 2.54 -34.40 -8.40
CA HIS A 70 2.90 -33.95 -9.74
C HIS A 70 3.63 -32.61 -9.64
N GLY A 71 4.81 -32.54 -10.27
CA GLY A 71 5.66 -31.34 -10.23
C GLY A 71 4.87 -30.08 -10.60
N PHE A 72 5.03 -29.03 -9.81
CA PHE A 72 4.45 -27.73 -10.10
C PHE A 72 5.09 -27.17 -11.37
N SER A 73 4.33 -27.11 -12.47
CA SER A 73 4.77 -26.50 -13.73
C SER A 73 3.85 -25.32 -14.05
N ILE A 74 4.45 -24.15 -14.29
CA ILE A 74 3.73 -22.95 -14.74
C ILE A 74 4.04 -22.76 -16.22
N ASN A 75 3.03 -22.89 -17.07
CA ASN A 75 3.13 -22.54 -18.49
C ASN A 75 2.60 -21.11 -18.70
N PHE A 76 3.47 -20.20 -19.13
CA PHE A 76 3.08 -18.83 -19.49
C PHE A 76 2.78 -18.75 -20.99
N THR A 77 1.53 -18.46 -21.33
CA THR A 77 1.15 -18.15 -22.72
C THR A 77 0.89 -16.65 -22.82
N VAL A 78 1.72 -15.94 -23.59
CA VAL A 78 1.56 -14.51 -23.84
C VAL A 78 0.76 -14.32 -25.12
N ASN A 79 -0.42 -13.70 -25.02
CA ASN A 79 -1.25 -13.33 -26.15
C ASN A 79 -1.82 -11.91 -25.95
N LEU A 80 -2.62 -11.42 -26.89
CA LEU A 80 -3.19 -10.07 -26.81
C LEU A 80 -4.13 -9.90 -25.58
N PHE A 81 -4.77 -10.98 -25.11
CA PHE A 81 -5.58 -10.96 -23.89
C PHE A 81 -4.72 -10.82 -22.62
N THR A 82 -3.43 -11.17 -22.65
CA THR A 82 -2.50 -10.92 -21.54
C THR A 82 -2.39 -9.43 -21.21
N LEU A 83 -2.55 -8.53 -22.20
CA LEU A 83 -2.54 -7.08 -21.99
C LEU A 83 -3.68 -6.62 -21.08
N ILE A 84 -4.85 -7.28 -21.13
CA ILE A 84 -6.00 -6.96 -20.27
C ILE A 84 -5.65 -7.18 -18.80
N TYR A 85 -4.95 -8.26 -18.48
CA TYR A 85 -4.51 -8.52 -17.10
C TYR A 85 -3.51 -7.49 -16.60
N VAL A 86 -2.59 -7.02 -17.45
CA VAL A 86 -1.63 -5.96 -17.11
C VAL A 86 -2.37 -4.64 -16.81
N VAL A 87 -3.34 -4.27 -17.65
CA VAL A 87 -4.19 -3.09 -17.41
C VAL A 87 -4.99 -3.24 -16.12
N ALA A 88 -5.55 -4.42 -15.84
CA ALA A 88 -6.27 -4.69 -14.61
C ALA A 88 -5.38 -4.55 -13.37
N ILE A 89 -4.13 -5.03 -13.41
CA ILE A 89 -3.15 -4.82 -12.32
C ILE A 89 -2.89 -3.33 -12.11
N PHE A 90 -2.67 -2.57 -13.18
CA PHE A 90 -2.42 -1.13 -13.08
C PHE A 90 -3.61 -0.37 -12.47
N ILE A 91 -4.84 -0.71 -12.88
CA ILE A 91 -6.06 -0.18 -12.30
C ILE A 91 -6.16 -0.56 -10.81
N PHE A 92 -5.85 -1.81 -10.46
CA PHE A 92 -5.91 -2.29 -9.09
C PHE A 92 -4.92 -1.55 -8.16
N MET A 93 -3.69 -1.35 -8.62
CA MET A 93 -2.70 -0.54 -7.89
C MET A 93 -3.10 0.94 -7.83
N THR A 94 -3.78 1.46 -8.84
CA THR A 94 -4.35 2.81 -8.79
C THR A 94 -5.46 2.90 -7.72
N ILE A 95 -6.32 1.89 -7.63
CA ILE A 95 -7.35 1.80 -6.58
C ILE A 95 -6.71 1.76 -5.18
N HIS A 96 -5.60 1.02 -5.00
CA HIS A 96 -4.85 1.00 -3.74
C HIS A 96 -4.49 2.42 -3.28
N GLU A 97 -3.86 3.21 -4.16
CA GLU A 97 -3.49 4.59 -3.85
C GLU A 97 -4.72 5.47 -3.54
N PHE A 98 -5.81 5.32 -4.30
CA PHE A 98 -7.04 6.05 -4.03
C PHE A 98 -7.71 5.64 -2.71
N ILE A 99 -7.54 4.41 -2.25
CA ILE A 99 -7.98 4.02 -0.92
C ILE A 99 -7.22 4.81 0.13
N HIS A 100 -5.88 4.93 0.04
CA HIS A 100 -5.15 5.83 0.95
C HIS A 100 -5.76 7.23 0.98
N ALA A 101 -6.00 7.81 -0.21
CA ALA A 101 -6.59 9.13 -0.35
C ALA A 101 -7.96 9.26 0.34
N CYS A 102 -8.86 8.28 0.18
CA CYS A 102 -10.19 8.28 0.78
C CYS A 102 -10.16 8.38 2.32
N PHE A 103 -9.09 7.88 2.94
CA PHE A 103 -8.89 8.00 4.38
C PHE A 103 -8.15 9.28 4.80
N ILE A 104 -7.66 10.10 3.87
CA ILE A 104 -7.11 11.41 4.22
C ILE A 104 -8.26 12.38 4.55
N PRO A 105 -8.25 13.04 5.72
CA PRO A 105 -9.26 14.05 6.04
C PRO A 105 -9.34 15.14 4.96
N ASN A 106 -10.56 15.55 4.60
CA ASN A 106 -10.80 16.65 3.65
C ASN A 106 -10.18 16.42 2.25
N VAL A 107 -10.04 15.18 1.79
CA VAL A 107 -9.43 14.80 0.48
C VAL A 107 -9.90 15.65 -0.72
N PHE A 108 -11.18 15.97 -0.78
CA PHE A 108 -11.77 16.75 -1.87
C PHE A 108 -11.66 18.27 -1.69
N LYS A 109 -11.43 18.75 -0.46
CA LYS A 109 -11.41 20.19 -0.13
C LYS A 109 -10.01 20.76 0.01
N SER A 110 -9.04 19.94 0.43
CA SER A 110 -7.68 20.40 0.65
C SER A 110 -6.89 20.54 -0.65
N SER A 111 -6.14 21.65 -0.75
CA SER A 111 -5.14 21.91 -1.78
C SER A 111 -3.78 21.28 -1.48
N GLN A 112 -3.60 20.68 -0.30
CA GLN A 112 -2.36 20.09 0.20
C GLN A 112 -2.31 18.57 0.04
N ILE A 113 -3.26 18.01 -0.71
CA ILE A 113 -3.32 16.58 -1.01
C ILE A 113 -3.09 16.42 -2.50
N TYR A 114 -2.17 15.54 -2.84
CA TYR A 114 -1.64 15.33 -4.16
C TYR A 114 -1.74 13.86 -4.54
N TRP A 115 -1.91 13.61 -5.83
CA TRP A 115 -1.80 12.28 -6.40
C TRP A 115 -0.99 12.34 -7.69
N GLY A 116 -0.44 11.20 -8.08
CA GLY A 116 0.31 11.13 -9.32
C GLY A 116 0.71 9.72 -9.67
N ILE A 117 1.35 9.61 -10.83
CA ILE A 117 1.94 8.37 -11.32
C ILE A 117 3.37 8.72 -11.73
N ASN A 118 4.34 8.03 -11.13
CA ASN A 118 5.75 8.16 -11.44
C ASN A 118 6.28 6.82 -11.96
N GLY A 119 6.45 6.72 -13.28
CA GLY A 119 6.74 5.43 -13.94
C GLY A 119 5.57 4.47 -13.81
N PHE A 120 5.81 3.28 -13.25
CA PHE A 120 4.78 2.26 -13.02
C PHE A 120 4.11 2.34 -11.63
N PHE A 121 4.48 3.32 -10.81
CA PHE A 121 3.97 3.46 -9.44
C PHE A 121 3.04 4.67 -9.31
N GLY A 122 1.83 4.42 -8.82
CA GLY A 122 0.97 5.49 -8.33
C GLY A 122 1.48 6.00 -6.98
N PHE A 123 1.06 7.20 -6.59
CA PHE A 123 1.26 7.70 -5.24
C PHE A 123 0.14 8.66 -4.83
N VAL A 124 -0.19 8.64 -3.55
CA VAL A 124 -0.93 9.71 -2.87
C VAL A 124 -0.06 10.32 -1.78
N TYR A 125 -0.02 11.65 -1.74
CA TYR A 125 0.85 12.42 -0.87
C TYR A 125 0.09 13.59 -0.24
N THR A 126 0.35 13.89 1.02
CA THR A 126 -0.27 15.03 1.71
C THR A 126 0.72 15.77 2.60
N THR A 127 0.64 17.10 2.61
CA THR A 127 1.34 17.99 3.56
C THR A 127 0.43 18.45 4.71
N GLU A 128 -0.81 17.96 4.77
CA GLU A 128 -1.71 18.25 5.89
C GLU A 128 -1.19 17.65 7.20
N LYS A 129 -1.53 18.28 8.33
CA LYS A 129 -1.29 17.71 9.66
C LYS A 129 -2.28 16.58 9.91
N VAL A 130 -1.78 15.37 10.11
CA VAL A 130 -2.59 14.17 10.34
C VAL A 130 -2.31 13.60 11.72
N LYS A 131 -3.35 13.32 12.51
CA LYS A 131 -3.18 12.64 13.81
C LYS A 131 -2.55 11.26 13.61
N LYS A 132 -1.65 10.81 14.50
CA LYS A 132 -1.00 9.49 14.45
C LYS A 132 -1.97 8.35 14.10
N ASN A 133 -3.08 8.24 14.82
CA ASN A 133 -4.05 7.16 14.59
C ASN A 133 -4.66 7.21 13.19
N ARG A 134 -4.90 8.41 12.67
CA ARG A 134 -5.44 8.57 11.32
C ARG A 134 -4.40 8.23 10.27
N PHE A 135 -3.13 8.56 10.49
CA PHE A 135 -2.02 8.16 9.63
C PHE A 135 -1.92 6.63 9.55
N LEU A 136 -1.94 5.94 10.69
CA LEU A 136 -1.92 4.48 10.74
C LEU A 136 -3.12 3.85 10.01
N ILE A 137 -4.32 4.44 10.14
CA ILE A 137 -5.50 4.02 9.39
C ILE A 137 -5.24 4.20 7.90
N ILE A 138 -4.84 5.39 7.45
CA ILE A 138 -4.55 5.66 6.03
C ILE A 138 -3.61 4.59 5.47
N SER A 139 -2.50 4.28 6.16
CA SER A 139 -1.51 3.31 5.71
C SER A 139 -2.05 1.87 5.61
N ILE A 140 -2.87 1.41 6.55
CA ILE A 140 -3.28 -0.02 6.59
C ILE A 140 -4.54 -0.33 5.76
N MET A 141 -5.33 0.69 5.40
CA MET A 141 -6.63 0.48 4.77
C MET A 141 -6.58 -0.23 3.41
N PRO A 142 -5.66 0.06 2.47
CA PRO A 142 -5.62 -0.68 1.20
C PRO A 142 -5.35 -2.17 1.40
N PHE A 143 -4.46 -2.54 2.33
CA PHE A 143 -4.23 -3.93 2.71
C PHE A 143 -5.53 -4.59 3.22
N ILE A 144 -6.20 -3.97 4.19
CA ILE A 144 -7.42 -4.53 4.78
C ILE A 144 -8.53 -4.66 3.73
N LEU A 145 -8.78 -3.62 2.94
CA LEU A 145 -9.91 -3.62 2.01
C LEU A 145 -9.65 -4.54 0.81
N LEU A 146 -8.47 -4.47 0.19
CA LEU A 146 -8.19 -5.17 -1.07
C LEU A 146 -7.62 -6.57 -0.89
N SER A 147 -6.98 -6.88 0.24
CA SER A 147 -6.37 -8.20 0.47
C SER A 147 -7.09 -9.04 1.51
N VAL A 148 -7.79 -8.42 2.46
CA VAL A 148 -8.52 -9.15 3.51
C VAL A 148 -10.01 -9.20 3.21
N ALA A 149 -10.67 -8.06 3.00
CA ALA A 149 -12.13 -8.01 2.81
C ALA A 149 -12.56 -8.43 1.40
N LEU A 150 -11.86 -7.97 0.36
CA LEU A 150 -12.24 -8.20 -1.04
C LEU A 150 -12.41 -9.68 -1.43
N PRO A 151 -11.54 -10.64 -1.02
CA PRO A 151 -11.74 -12.06 -1.34
C PRO A 151 -13.11 -12.59 -0.89
N PHE A 152 -13.59 -12.18 0.30
CA PHE A 152 -14.92 -12.59 0.79
C PHE A 152 -16.04 -11.99 -0.05
N ILE A 153 -15.93 -10.72 -0.42
CA ILE A 153 -16.91 -10.03 -1.28
C ILE A 153 -16.97 -10.71 -2.65
N LEU A 154 -15.82 -10.99 -3.25
CA LEU A 154 -15.74 -11.68 -4.54
C LEU A 154 -16.29 -13.10 -4.47
N ASN A 155 -16.02 -13.83 -3.38
CA ASN A 155 -16.58 -15.17 -3.20
C ASN A 155 -18.11 -15.13 -3.11
N PHE A 156 -18.65 -14.20 -2.34
CA PHE A 156 -20.09 -13.99 -2.20
C PHE A 156 -20.76 -13.66 -3.55
N LEU A 157 -20.09 -12.88 -4.41
CA LEU A 157 -20.57 -12.52 -5.74
C LEU A 157 -20.31 -13.59 -6.82
N GLY A 158 -19.64 -14.70 -6.48
CA GLY A 158 -19.24 -15.73 -7.44
C GLY A 158 -18.13 -15.30 -8.42
N TRP A 159 -17.39 -14.24 -8.08
CA TRP A 159 -16.31 -13.68 -8.91
C TRP A 159 -14.91 -14.06 -8.43
N LEU A 160 -14.79 -14.77 -7.31
CA LEU A 160 -13.51 -15.26 -6.83
C LEU A 160 -12.95 -16.32 -7.78
N ASN A 161 -11.81 -16.01 -8.39
CA ASN A 161 -11.05 -16.88 -9.27
C ASN A 161 -9.54 -16.69 -9.05
N GLY A 162 -8.72 -17.50 -9.71
CA GLY A 162 -7.25 -17.44 -9.59
C GLY A 162 -6.65 -16.06 -9.87
N PHE A 163 -7.18 -15.32 -10.84
CA PHE A 163 -6.68 -13.97 -11.15
C PHE A 163 -7.04 -12.96 -10.06
N THR A 164 -8.27 -12.99 -9.54
CA THR A 164 -8.65 -12.09 -8.44
C THR A 164 -7.93 -12.41 -7.14
N ILE A 165 -7.64 -13.70 -6.89
CA ILE A 165 -6.80 -14.14 -5.76
C ILE A 165 -5.38 -13.57 -5.95
N PHE A 166 -4.84 -13.67 -7.16
CA PHE A 166 -3.54 -13.09 -7.51
C PHE A 166 -3.51 -11.57 -7.28
N LEU A 167 -4.57 -10.82 -7.65
CA LEU A 167 -4.65 -9.39 -7.35
C LEU A 167 -4.63 -9.10 -5.84
N CYS A 168 -5.41 -9.84 -5.05
CA CYS A 168 -5.44 -9.70 -3.60
C CYS A 168 -4.06 -10.00 -2.97
N LEU A 169 -3.37 -11.02 -3.47
CA LEU A 169 -2.00 -11.37 -3.06
C LEU A 169 -0.99 -10.29 -3.46
N LEU A 170 -1.06 -9.80 -4.71
CA LEU A 170 -0.17 -8.76 -5.22
C LEU A 170 -0.29 -7.48 -4.39
N ASN A 171 -1.51 -7.04 -4.07
CA ASN A 171 -1.74 -5.90 -3.18
C ASN A 171 -1.21 -6.15 -1.77
N ALA A 172 -1.38 -7.35 -1.22
CA ALA A 172 -0.90 -7.66 0.13
C ALA A 172 0.62 -7.53 0.21
N MET A 173 1.31 -8.15 -0.75
CA MET A 173 2.75 -8.08 -0.89
C MET A 173 3.22 -6.64 -1.20
N GLY A 174 2.50 -5.92 -2.06
CA GLY A 174 2.76 -4.52 -2.41
C GLY A 174 2.61 -3.55 -1.24
N SER A 175 1.70 -3.82 -0.30
CA SER A 175 1.47 -3.03 0.92
C SER A 175 2.61 -3.16 1.96
N CYS A 176 3.73 -3.81 1.61
CA CYS A 176 4.82 -4.07 2.54
C CYS A 176 5.50 -2.77 3.03
N VAL A 177 5.64 -1.76 2.15
CA VAL A 177 6.22 -0.47 2.52
C VAL A 177 5.28 0.31 3.45
N ASP A 178 3.96 0.18 3.27
CA ASP A 178 2.98 0.76 4.20
C ASP A 178 3.07 0.13 5.58
N CYS A 179 3.22 -1.20 5.65
CA CYS A 179 3.42 -1.93 6.90
C CYS A 179 4.73 -1.53 7.59
N LEU A 180 5.82 -1.36 6.84
CA LEU A 180 7.06 -0.81 7.38
C LEU A 180 6.83 0.59 7.98
N ASN A 181 6.15 1.47 7.25
CA ASN A 181 5.86 2.83 7.70
C ASN A 181 4.95 2.83 8.95
N ILE A 182 3.94 1.95 9.01
CA ILE A 182 3.11 1.71 10.18
C ILE A 182 3.96 1.34 11.38
N CYS A 183 4.91 0.41 11.23
CA CYS A 183 5.80 0.01 12.31
C CYS A 183 6.68 1.18 12.79
N LEU A 184 7.29 1.93 11.87
CA LEU A 184 8.12 3.09 12.22
C LEU A 184 7.31 4.14 12.99
N VAL A 185 6.12 4.49 12.51
CA VAL A 185 5.23 5.46 13.15
C VAL A 185 4.69 4.94 14.47
N ALA A 186 4.30 3.66 14.54
CA ALA A 186 3.76 3.06 15.75
C ALA A 186 4.78 3.09 16.89
N ILE A 187 6.05 2.78 16.60
CA ILE A 187 7.15 2.69 17.57
C ILE A 187 7.69 4.07 17.95
N GLN A 188 7.92 4.96 16.97
CA GLN A 188 8.66 6.20 17.21
C GLN A 188 7.78 7.40 17.61
N VAL A 189 6.52 7.43 17.15
CA VAL A 189 5.65 8.60 17.34
C VAL A 189 4.84 8.46 18.63
N PRO A 190 4.83 9.44 19.56
CA PRO A 190 4.00 9.37 20.77
C PRO A 190 2.49 9.29 20.48
N LYS A 191 1.72 8.75 21.43
CA LYS A 191 0.25 8.73 21.32
C LYS A 191 -0.28 10.17 21.37
N GLY A 192 -1.24 10.48 20.49
CA GLY A 192 -1.85 11.81 20.43
C GLY A 192 -1.11 12.82 19.56
N SER A 193 0.12 12.52 19.11
CA SER A 193 0.89 13.39 18.23
C SER A 193 0.27 13.55 16.84
N TYR A 194 0.65 14.65 16.19
CA TYR A 194 0.42 14.91 14.77
C TYR A 194 1.64 14.53 13.95
N ILE A 195 1.41 14.21 12.69
CA ILE A 195 2.39 13.86 11.68
C ILE A 195 2.21 14.81 10.50
N VAL A 196 3.32 15.25 9.91
CA VAL A 196 3.35 16.06 8.69
C VAL A 196 4.48 15.57 7.80
N ASN A 197 4.24 15.56 6.48
CA ASN A 197 5.25 15.16 5.50
C ASN A 197 5.80 16.38 4.76
N ASN A 198 7.09 16.35 4.45
CA ASN A 198 7.80 17.30 3.61
C ASN A 198 8.62 16.52 2.56
N GLY A 199 8.06 16.35 1.36
CA GLY A 199 8.57 15.38 0.40
C GLY A 199 8.60 13.97 1.00
N PHE A 200 9.78 13.35 0.97
CA PHE A 200 10.05 12.04 1.58
C PHE A 200 10.43 12.10 3.06
N GLU A 201 10.43 13.28 3.69
CA GLU A 201 10.71 13.43 5.11
C GLU A 201 9.42 13.48 5.94
N THR A 202 9.35 12.67 6.98
CA THR A 202 8.21 12.60 7.90
C THR A 202 8.58 13.24 9.24
N TYR A 203 7.70 14.09 9.77
CA TYR A 203 7.88 14.79 11.04
C TYR A 203 6.71 14.56 11.99
N PHE A 204 6.97 14.55 13.30
CA PHE A 204 5.93 14.41 14.31
C PHE A 204 6.09 15.38 15.50
N LYS A 205 4.96 15.73 16.12
CA LYS A 205 4.87 16.55 17.34
C LYS A 205 3.64 16.13 18.13
#